data_AF-A0A6N3JZN0-F1
#
_entry.id   AF-A0A6N3JZN0-F1
#
_cell.length_a   1.000
_cell.length_b   1.000
_cell.length_c   1.000
_cell.angle_alpha   90.00
_cell.angle_beta   90.00
_cell.angle_gamma   90.00
#
_symmetry.space_group_name_H-M   'P 1'
#
loop_
_entity.id
_entity.type
_entity.pdbx_description
1 polymer ?
#
loop_
_entity_poly.entity_id
_entity_poly.type
_entity_poly.pdbx_seq_one_letter_code
_entity_poly.pdbx_strand_id
1 'polypeptide(L)'
;MWERSPEQWVSLAGHGRFTEETALLRLAGEIVDGPQQVPLRVRLAPRGWRVSAFKDDTILTLRGDSADETLSVQVAPGRNPDLMHTVMGAREERVVTVGGRDARLVRADDFWFLQTEMPGGSVVNLQAPLRLSADQVVAIAEQVSVTPRGR
;
A
#
# COMPACT_ATOMS: atom_id res chain seq x y z
N MET A 1 -22.26 -17.96 15.75
CA MET A 1 -20.91 -18.58 15.74
C MET A 1 -20.82 -19.48 14.52
N TRP A 2 -19.66 -19.53 13.87
CA TRP A 2 -19.44 -20.36 12.69
C TRP A 2 -18.17 -21.20 12.87
N GLU A 3 -18.23 -22.48 12.52
CA GLU A 3 -17.07 -23.38 12.56
C GLU A 3 -16.25 -23.17 11.27
N ARG A 4 -15.08 -22.53 11.42
CA ARG A 4 -14.19 -22.18 10.31
C ARG A 4 -13.38 -23.38 9.83
N SER A 5 -12.92 -24.19 10.77
CA SER A 5 -12.20 -25.45 10.58
C SER A 5 -12.50 -26.34 11.79
N PRO A 6 -12.22 -27.66 11.75
CA PRO A 6 -12.52 -28.55 12.87
C PRO A 6 -12.01 -27.95 14.20
N GLU A 7 -12.92 -27.77 15.16
CA GLU A 7 -12.65 -27.19 16.49
C GLU A 7 -12.29 -25.69 16.52
N GLN A 8 -12.29 -25.00 15.38
CA GLN A 8 -12.05 -23.56 15.30
C GLN A 8 -13.36 -22.81 15.08
N TRP A 9 -13.86 -22.19 16.14
CA TRP A 9 -15.08 -21.39 16.11
C TRP A 9 -14.77 -19.90 16.07
N VAL A 10 -15.46 -19.17 15.19
CA VAL A 10 -15.33 -17.71 15.07
C VAL A 10 -16.68 -17.02 15.28
N SER A 11 -16.62 -15.82 15.84
CA SER A 11 -17.78 -14.93 15.91
C SER A 11 -17.85 -14.10 14.63
N LEU A 12 -19.01 -14.08 13.99
CA LEU A 12 -19.27 -13.28 12.79
C LEU A 12 -20.24 -12.17 13.18
N ALA A 13 -19.92 -10.94 12.78
CA ALA A 13 -20.79 -9.78 12.92
C ALA A 13 -20.93 -9.11 11.56
N GLY A 14 -22.16 -9.06 11.03
CA GLY A 14 -22.48 -8.48 9.74
C GLY A 14 -23.24 -7.16 9.86
N HIS A 15 -23.03 -6.26 8.90
CA HIS A 15 -23.70 -4.97 8.81
C HIS A 15 -24.25 -4.77 7.39
N GLY A 16 -25.29 -3.93 7.25
CA GLY A 16 -25.91 -3.64 5.95
C GLY A 16 -26.46 -4.90 5.28
N ARG A 17 -26.08 -5.16 4.02
CA ARG A 17 -26.52 -6.36 3.27
C ARG A 17 -26.08 -7.71 3.86
N PHE A 18 -25.23 -7.69 4.88
CA PHE A 18 -24.73 -8.88 5.57
C PHE A 18 -25.35 -9.03 6.97
N THR A 19 -26.42 -8.30 7.31
CA THR A 19 -27.17 -8.54 8.56
C THR A 19 -27.92 -9.87 8.55
N GLU A 20 -28.26 -10.39 7.37
CA GLU A 20 -28.86 -11.73 7.26
C GLU A 20 -27.81 -12.82 7.44
N GLU A 21 -28.11 -13.77 8.32
CA GLU A 21 -27.23 -14.89 8.68
C GLU A 21 -26.78 -15.68 7.45
N THR A 22 -27.69 -16.01 6.52
CA THR A 22 -27.36 -16.73 5.29
C THR A 22 -26.37 -15.98 4.41
N ALA A 23 -26.51 -14.67 4.29
CA ALA A 23 -25.59 -13.84 3.51
C ALA A 23 -24.22 -13.74 4.20
N LEU A 24 -24.22 -13.64 5.53
CA LEU A 24 -23.01 -13.59 6.35
C LEU A 24 -22.23 -14.92 6.30
N LEU A 25 -22.92 -16.05 6.44
CA LEU A 25 -22.32 -17.39 6.35
C LEU A 25 -21.81 -17.70 4.95
N ARG A 26 -22.53 -17.27 3.90
CA ARG A 26 -22.04 -17.40 2.52
C ARG A 26 -20.73 -16.67 2.31
N LEU A 27 -20.64 -15.41 2.77
CA LEU A 27 -19.38 -14.64 2.72
C LEU A 27 -18.29 -15.30 3.57
N ALA A 28 -18.63 -15.79 4.76
CA ALA A 28 -17.68 -16.47 5.63
C ALA A 28 -17.07 -17.72 4.96
N GLY A 29 -17.87 -18.47 4.20
CA GLY A 29 -17.40 -19.61 3.40
C GLY A 29 -16.40 -19.26 2.29
N GLU A 30 -16.35 -17.99 1.87
CA GLU A 30 -15.37 -17.50 0.89
C GLU A 30 -14.03 -17.06 1.54
N ILE A 31 -13.95 -17.02 2.87
CA ILE A 31 -12.74 -16.63 3.59
C ILE A 31 -11.66 -17.70 3.39
N VAL A 32 -10.55 -17.32 2.77
CA VAL A 32 -9.36 -18.18 2.65
C VAL A 32 -8.41 -17.87 3.82
N ASP A 33 -8.19 -18.86 4.69
CA ASP A 33 -7.34 -18.74 5.87
C ASP A 33 -5.99 -19.40 5.57
N GLY A 34 -5.17 -18.70 4.79
CA GLY A 34 -3.87 -19.19 4.34
C GLY A 34 -3.12 -18.13 3.53
N PRO A 35 -1.79 -18.32 3.31
CA PRO A 35 -0.97 -17.35 2.59
C PRO A 35 -1.57 -17.02 1.22
N GLN A 36 -1.92 -15.75 1.01
CA GLN A 36 -2.34 -15.24 -0.29
C GLN A 36 -1.18 -14.55 -0.97
N GLN A 37 -1.14 -14.60 -2.31
CA GLN A 37 -0.19 -13.79 -3.05
C GLN A 37 -0.59 -12.32 -2.97
N VAL A 38 0.32 -11.49 -2.46
CA VAL A 38 0.16 -10.04 -2.44
C VAL A 38 0.67 -9.49 -3.78
N PRO A 39 -0.17 -8.83 -4.61
CA PRO A 39 0.23 -8.31 -5.91
C PRO A 39 1.19 -7.12 -5.80
N LEU A 40 1.12 -6.36 -4.71
CA LEU A 40 2.05 -5.26 -4.41
C LEU A 40 3.13 -5.72 -3.41
N ARG A 41 4.39 -5.57 -3.77
CA ARG A 41 5.53 -5.96 -2.90
C ARG A 41 6.51 -4.81 -2.77
N VAL A 42 7.10 -4.71 -1.57
CA VAL A 42 8.20 -3.80 -1.23
C VAL A 42 9.34 -4.65 -0.71
N ARG A 43 10.47 -4.71 -1.42
CA ARG A 43 11.62 -5.55 -1.04
C ARG A 43 12.66 -4.84 -0.17
N LEU A 44 12.60 -3.51 -0.12
CA LEU A 44 13.46 -2.70 0.74
C LEU A 44 12.60 -1.86 1.67
N ALA A 45 12.79 -2.09 2.96
CA ALA A 45 12.21 -1.29 4.03
C ALA A 45 13.31 -0.90 5.01
N PRO A 46 13.20 0.24 5.70
CA PRO A 46 14.17 0.56 6.74
C PRO A 46 14.14 -0.51 7.85
N ARG A 47 15.28 -0.72 8.50
CA ARG A 47 15.41 -1.76 9.54
C ARG A 47 14.38 -1.55 10.66
N GLY A 48 13.77 -2.64 11.11
CA GLY A 48 12.78 -2.63 12.20
C GLY A 48 11.34 -2.43 11.74
N TRP A 49 11.13 -2.00 10.49
CA TRP A 49 9.79 -1.78 9.96
C TRP A 49 9.08 -3.09 9.66
N ARG A 50 7.77 -3.12 9.91
CA ARG A 50 6.90 -4.29 9.71
C ARG A 50 5.65 -3.93 8.93
N VAL A 51 5.07 -4.91 8.25
CA VAL A 51 3.76 -4.75 7.61
C VAL A 51 2.72 -4.43 8.68
N SER A 52 2.02 -3.32 8.53
CA SER A 52 0.94 -2.89 9.42
C SER A 52 -0.44 -3.06 8.80
N ALA A 53 -0.56 -2.90 7.49
CA ALA A 53 -1.83 -3.04 6.79
C ALA A 53 -1.62 -3.38 5.31
N PHE A 54 -2.58 -4.11 4.75
CA PHE A 54 -2.76 -4.30 3.32
C PHE A 54 -4.24 -4.12 3.00
N LYS A 55 -4.57 -3.27 2.02
CA LYS A 55 -5.96 -2.91 1.69
C LYS A 55 -6.20 -2.90 0.19
N ASP A 56 -7.40 -3.37 -0.19
CA ASP A 56 -7.94 -3.35 -1.56
C ASP A 56 -6.98 -3.89 -2.63
N ASP A 57 -6.08 -4.78 -2.22
CA ASP A 57 -4.97 -5.30 -2.99
C ASP A 57 -4.01 -4.26 -3.62
N THR A 58 -4.10 -3.01 -3.20
CA THR A 58 -3.44 -1.87 -3.85
C THR A 58 -2.64 -1.00 -2.91
N ILE A 59 -2.89 -1.10 -1.60
CA ILE A 59 -2.22 -0.27 -0.59
C ILE A 59 -1.50 -1.18 0.41
N LEU A 60 -0.18 -1.06 0.49
CA LEU A 60 0.66 -1.69 1.50
C LEU A 60 1.22 -0.62 2.43
N THR A 61 1.01 -0.76 3.74
CA THR A 61 1.54 0.14 4.74
C THR A 61 2.50 -0.59 5.66
N LEU A 62 3.70 -0.05 5.80
CA LEU A 62 4.70 -0.45 6.79
C LEU A 62 4.69 0.54 7.95
N ARG A 63 4.96 0.05 9.16
CA ARG A 63 5.12 0.85 10.37
C ARG A 63 6.51 0.63 10.96
N GLY A 64 7.14 1.72 11.39
CA GLY A 64 8.39 1.73 12.15
C GLY A 64 8.18 1.45 13.64
N ASP A 65 9.10 1.91 14.47
CA ASP A 65 9.05 1.70 15.92
C ASP A 65 8.05 2.64 16.62
N SER A 66 7.86 3.86 16.08
CA SER A 66 6.81 4.78 16.54
C SER A 66 5.50 4.56 15.75
N ALA A 67 4.36 4.75 16.42
CA ALA A 67 3.04 4.60 15.81
C ALA A 67 2.81 5.55 14.63
N ASP A 68 3.43 6.73 14.67
CA ASP A 68 3.30 7.78 13.65
C ASP A 68 4.28 7.59 12.47
N GLU A 69 5.24 6.68 12.60
CA GLU A 69 6.20 6.38 11.55
C GLU A 69 5.63 5.37 10.57
N THR A 70 5.03 5.86 9.51
CA THR A 70 4.42 5.04 8.47
C THR A 70 5.03 5.28 7.10
N LEU A 71 5.00 4.24 6.27
CA LEU A 71 5.44 4.24 4.89
C LEU A 71 4.35 3.52 4.13
N SER A 72 3.76 4.18 3.16
CA SER A 72 2.63 3.66 2.41
C SER A 72 2.97 3.61 0.94
N VAL A 73 2.73 2.46 0.32
CA VAL A 73 2.83 2.27 -1.12
C VAL A 73 1.43 1.99 -1.65
N GLN A 74 1.00 2.77 -2.62
CA GLN A 74 -0.32 2.65 -3.23
C GLN A 74 -0.18 2.53 -4.75
N VAL A 75 -0.83 1.53 -5.34
CA VAL A 75 -1.11 1.52 -6.78
C VAL A 75 -2.20 2.54 -7.07
N ALA A 76 -1.87 3.57 -7.84
CA ALA A 76 -2.76 4.65 -8.21
C ALA A 76 -3.56 4.29 -9.49
N PRO A 77 -4.78 4.82 -9.66
CA PRO A 77 -5.57 4.60 -10.87
C PRO A 77 -4.94 5.23 -12.12
N GLY A 78 -4.03 6.19 -11.95
CA GLY A 78 -3.31 6.85 -13.02
C GLY A 78 -2.32 7.88 -12.51
N ARG A 79 -1.57 8.48 -13.45
CA ARG A 79 -0.61 9.54 -13.17
C ARG A 79 -1.35 10.83 -12.84
N ASN A 80 -0.86 11.54 -11.82
CA ASN A 80 -1.32 12.89 -11.52
C ASN A 80 -0.21 13.88 -11.93
N PRO A 81 -0.43 14.73 -12.95
CA PRO A 81 0.59 15.68 -13.40
C PRO A 81 0.77 16.87 -12.47
N ASP A 82 -0.17 17.13 -11.56
CA ASP A 82 -0.19 18.32 -10.70
C ASP A 82 -0.04 17.96 -9.22
N LEU A 83 1.12 17.39 -8.87
CA LEU A 83 1.38 16.96 -7.50
C LEU A 83 1.52 18.13 -6.53
N MET A 84 2.00 19.28 -6.99
CA MET A 84 2.17 20.47 -6.14
C MET A 84 0.87 21.03 -5.59
N HIS A 85 -0.26 20.87 -6.28
CA HIS A 85 -1.57 21.31 -5.78
C HIS A 85 -2.39 20.20 -5.11
N THR A 86 -2.06 18.93 -5.37
CA THR A 86 -2.84 17.78 -4.89
C THR A 86 -2.23 17.08 -3.68
N VAL A 87 -0.91 17.14 -3.50
CA VAL A 87 -0.24 16.65 -2.31
C VAL A 87 -0.36 17.71 -1.22
N MET A 88 -1.08 17.37 -0.14
CA MET A 88 -1.25 18.26 1.00
C MET A 88 0.11 18.66 1.59
N GLY A 89 0.30 19.97 1.80
CA GLY A 89 1.56 20.50 2.34
C GLY A 89 2.73 20.48 1.36
N ALA A 90 2.52 20.21 0.07
CA ALA A 90 3.59 20.25 -0.94
C ALA A 90 4.35 21.59 -0.93
N ARG A 91 5.68 21.50 -0.85
CA ARG A 91 6.60 22.66 -0.82
C ARG A 91 7.50 22.71 -2.03
N GLU A 92 8.00 21.56 -2.45
CA GLU A 92 8.95 21.43 -3.54
C GLU A 92 8.66 20.14 -4.31
N GLU A 93 8.78 20.21 -5.63
CA GLU A 93 8.75 19.05 -6.51
C GLU A 93 10.05 19.02 -7.33
N ARG A 94 10.60 17.81 -7.48
CA ARG A 94 11.76 17.55 -8.32
C ARG A 94 11.56 16.28 -9.14
N VAL A 95 12.22 16.22 -10.28
CA VAL A 95 12.30 15.00 -11.08
C VAL A 95 13.46 14.15 -10.55
N VAL A 96 13.19 12.87 -10.31
CA VAL A 96 14.17 11.85 -9.92
C VAL A 96 14.06 10.66 -10.85
N THR A 97 15.05 9.76 -10.84
CA THR A 97 14.99 8.52 -11.61
C THR A 97 14.66 7.37 -10.67
N VAL A 98 13.69 6.53 -11.04
CA VAL A 98 13.36 5.28 -10.34
C VAL A 98 13.35 4.16 -11.38
N GLY A 99 14.24 3.19 -11.24
CA GLY A 99 14.31 2.05 -12.17
C GLY A 99 14.51 2.47 -13.63
N GLY A 100 15.31 3.52 -13.85
CA GLY A 100 15.62 4.07 -15.18
C GLY A 100 14.51 4.91 -15.82
N ARG A 101 13.42 5.23 -15.10
CA ARG A 101 12.33 6.10 -15.56
C ARG A 101 12.23 7.36 -14.72
N ASP A 102 11.78 8.44 -15.35
CA ASP A 102 11.47 9.69 -14.65
C ASP A 102 10.30 9.48 -13.68
N ALA A 103 10.51 9.92 -12.45
CA ALA A 103 9.55 9.95 -11.38
C ALA A 103 9.50 11.36 -10.79
N ARG A 104 8.41 11.67 -10.08
CA ARG A 104 8.20 12.96 -9.43
C ARG A 104 8.29 12.77 -7.93
N LEU A 105 9.24 13.43 -7.29
CA LEU A 105 9.42 13.44 -5.84
C LEU A 105 9.01 14.81 -5.31
N VAL A 106 8.07 14.80 -4.38
CA VAL A 106 7.55 15.97 -3.69
C VAL A 106 7.97 15.92 -2.23
N ARG A 107 8.53 17.03 -1.76
CA ARG A 107 8.69 17.33 -0.33
C ARG A 107 7.42 18.03 0.13
N ALA A 108 6.59 17.35 0.93
CA ALA A 108 5.47 17.96 1.65
C ALA A 108 5.95 18.60 2.96
N ASP A 109 5.08 19.00 3.88
CA ASP A 109 5.48 19.57 5.18
C ASP A 109 6.08 18.50 6.10
N ASP A 110 5.46 17.33 6.12
CA ASP A 110 5.58 16.26 7.10
C ASP A 110 5.95 14.89 6.49
N PHE A 111 5.97 14.78 5.15
CA PHE A 111 6.35 13.56 4.44
C PHE A 111 6.97 13.81 3.06
N TRP A 112 7.57 12.76 2.51
CA TRP A 112 7.92 12.63 1.11
C TRP A 112 6.78 11.96 0.36
N PHE A 113 6.44 12.47 -0.81
CA PHE A 113 5.54 11.82 -1.75
C PHE A 113 6.28 11.57 -3.06
N LEU A 114 6.36 10.32 -3.50
CA LEU A 114 6.96 9.95 -4.77
C LEU A 114 5.92 9.28 -5.67
N GLN A 115 5.76 9.77 -6.89
CA GLN A 115 4.98 9.12 -7.93
C GLN A 115 5.88 8.60 -9.06
N THR A 116 5.73 7.33 -9.40
CA THR A 116 6.51 6.66 -10.42
C THR A 116 5.67 5.64 -11.19
N GLU A 117 6.10 5.29 -12.40
CA GLU A 117 5.51 4.22 -13.19
C GLU A 117 6.36 2.96 -13.09
N MET A 118 5.73 1.86 -12.68
CA MET A 118 6.35 0.55 -12.61
C MET A 118 6.42 -0.12 -13.98
N PRO A 119 7.35 -1.07 -14.18
CA PRO A 119 7.29 -1.98 -15.32
C PRO A 119 5.89 -2.62 -15.43
N GLY A 120 5.25 -2.52 -16.61
CA GLY A 120 3.87 -2.94 -16.81
C GLY A 120 2.83 -1.80 -16.77
N GLY A 121 3.26 -0.55 -16.54
CA GLY A 121 2.43 0.65 -16.69
C GLY A 121 1.61 1.02 -15.45
N SER A 122 1.72 0.26 -14.35
CA SER A 122 1.08 0.62 -13.09
C SER A 122 1.74 1.85 -12.49
N VAL A 123 0.94 2.86 -12.15
CA VAL A 123 1.42 4.04 -11.40
C VAL A 123 1.42 3.72 -9.92
N VAL A 124 2.51 4.05 -9.23
CA VAL A 124 2.66 3.87 -7.79
C VAL A 124 2.96 5.21 -7.12
N ASN A 125 2.26 5.45 -6.01
CA ASN A 125 2.55 6.52 -5.07
C ASN A 125 3.22 5.91 -3.82
N LEU A 126 4.35 6.47 -3.40
CA LEU A 126 5.04 6.15 -2.16
C LEU A 126 4.98 7.37 -1.24
N GLN A 127 4.42 7.21 -0.05
CA GLN A 127 4.52 8.17 1.04
C GLN A 127 5.49 7.67 2.09
N ALA A 128 6.40 8.52 2.54
CA ALA A 128 7.44 8.14 3.48
C ALA A 128 7.80 9.29 4.44
N PRO A 129 8.28 9.00 5.65
CA PRO A 129 8.58 10.05 6.63
C PRO A 129 9.86 10.80 6.27
N LEU A 130 9.95 12.05 6.71
CA LEU A 130 11.04 12.97 6.38
C LEU A 130 12.38 12.63 7.00
N ARG A 131 12.41 11.73 7.98
CA ARG A 131 13.67 11.17 8.50
C ARG A 131 14.43 10.38 7.43
N LEU A 132 13.75 9.89 6.40
CA LEU A 132 14.38 9.32 5.24
C LEU A 132 14.85 10.44 4.31
N SER A 133 16.02 10.25 3.71
CA SER A 133 16.50 11.11 2.63
C SER A 133 15.75 10.84 1.33
N ALA A 134 15.81 11.81 0.39
CA ALA A 134 15.28 11.63 -0.97
C ALA A 134 15.84 10.37 -1.63
N ASP A 135 17.15 10.11 -1.51
CA ASP A 135 17.80 8.94 -2.10
C ASP A 135 17.29 7.63 -1.49
N GLN A 136 17.00 7.61 -0.18
CA GLN A 136 16.40 6.44 0.46
C GLN A 136 14.97 6.21 -0.01
N VAL A 137 14.18 7.26 -0.22
CA VAL A 137 12.81 7.16 -0.77
C VAL A 137 12.86 6.60 -2.20
N VAL A 138 13.80 7.08 -3.02
CA VAL A 138 14.05 6.55 -4.38
C VAL A 138 14.46 5.08 -4.32
N ALA A 139 15.44 4.72 -3.49
CA ALA A 139 15.90 3.34 -3.36
C ALA A 139 14.79 2.38 -2.91
N ILE A 140 13.87 2.82 -2.03
CA ILE A 140 12.69 2.04 -1.66
C ILE A 140 11.75 1.87 -2.86
N ALA A 141 11.48 2.96 -3.60
CA ALA A 141 10.63 2.92 -4.79
C ALA A 141 11.16 1.97 -5.87
N GLU A 142 12.47 1.88 -6.05
CA GLU A 142 13.12 0.93 -6.98
C GLU A 142 12.91 -0.54 -6.61
N GLN A 143 12.56 -0.81 -5.36
CA GLN A 143 12.35 -2.15 -4.83
C GLN A 143 10.85 -2.47 -4.69
N VAL A 144 9.98 -1.59 -5.21
CA VAL A 144 8.56 -1.85 -5.38
C VAL A 144 8.33 -2.67 -6.64
N SER A 145 7.45 -3.65 -6.55
CA SER A 145 6.96 -4.39 -7.72
C SER A 145 5.46 -4.59 -7.63
N VAL A 146 4.78 -4.39 -8.75
CA VAL A 146 3.35 -4.66 -8.90
C VAL A 146 3.18 -5.82 -9.88
N THR A 147 2.52 -6.88 -9.43
CA THR A 147 2.13 -7.99 -10.29
C THR A 147 0.77 -7.67 -10.89
N PRO A 148 0.62 -7.60 -12.22
CA PRO A 148 -0.68 -7.44 -12.85
C PRO A 148 -1.61 -8.57 -12.40
N ARG A 149 -2.88 -8.26 -12.10
CA ARG A 149 -3.88 -9.31 -11.93
C ARG A 149 -4.02 -10.02 -13.28
N GLY A 150 -3.91 -11.35 -13.27
CA GLY A 150 -4.45 -12.16 -14.36
C GLY A 150 -5.93 -11.80 -14.54
N ARG A 151 -6.34 -11.56 -15.78
CA ARG A 151 -7.74 -11.36 -16.13
C ARG A 151 -8.58 -12.58 -15.79
#